data_AF-A0A6P7U5H7-F1
#
_entry.id   AF-A0A6P7U5H7-F1
#
_cell.length_a   1.000
_cell.length_b   1.000
_cell.length_c   1.000
_cell.angle_alpha   90.00
_cell.angle_beta   90.00
_cell.angle_gamma   90.00
#
_symmetry.space_group_name_H-M   'P 1'
#
loop_
_entity.id
_entity.type
_entity.pdbx_description
1 polymer ?
#
loop_
_entity_poly.entity_id
_entity_poly.type
_entity_poly.pdbx_seq_one_letter_code
_entity_poly.pdbx_strand_id
1 'polypeptide(L)'
;MLKDDMKIRFEDLENLKFFDWYINPFETENVNLSQEITENLLNLKYDFEAKVIFNKYGYQQFWVTHRKKYPLLWNEIETLIIAFPSTYLVERGFSAVSNILTKKRNKLQIVNRGDLRLSLSTIEADIKRLTNSHQAQGSH
;
A
#
# COMPACT_ATOMS: atom_id res chain seq x y z
N MET A 1 -10.04 23.92 -7.62
CA MET A 1 -11.10 22.91 -7.39
C MET A 1 -10.53 21.52 -7.20
N LEU A 2 -9.96 20.82 -8.21
CA LEU A 2 -9.38 19.47 -8.00
C LEU A 2 -8.17 19.47 -7.07
N LYS A 3 -7.26 20.44 -7.22
CA LYS A 3 -6.06 20.54 -6.37
C LYS A 3 -6.41 20.81 -4.90
N ASP A 4 -7.44 21.62 -4.65
CA ASP A 4 -7.90 21.94 -3.30
C ASP A 4 -8.63 20.75 -2.66
N ASP A 5 -9.44 20.04 -3.44
CA ASP A 5 -10.09 18.78 -3.01
C ASP A 5 -9.07 17.68 -2.71
N MET A 6 -8.00 17.55 -3.51
CA MET A 6 -6.90 16.62 -3.23
C MET A 6 -6.14 16.98 -1.95
N LYS A 7 -5.89 18.28 -1.71
CA LYS A 7 -5.26 18.73 -0.45
C LYS A 7 -6.11 18.38 0.76
N ILE A 8 -7.41 18.59 0.71
CA ILE A 8 -8.32 18.26 1.83
C ILE A 8 -8.37 16.74 2.06
N ARG A 9 -8.39 15.94 0.98
CA ARG A 9 -8.49 14.47 1.08
C ARG A 9 -7.21 13.79 1.57
N PHE A 10 -6.06 14.41 1.35
CA PHE A 10 -4.74 13.86 1.65
C PHE A 10 -3.95 14.75 2.62
N GLU A 11 -4.64 15.60 3.38
CA GLU A 11 -4.04 16.48 4.39
C GLU A 11 -3.28 15.67 5.44
N ASP A 12 -3.78 14.50 5.79
CA ASP A 12 -3.15 13.54 6.68
C ASP A 12 -1.81 13.01 6.15
N LEU A 13 -1.70 12.85 4.82
CA LEU A 13 -0.47 12.45 4.14
C LEU A 13 0.51 13.60 3.97
N GLU A 14 0.02 14.79 3.62
CA GLU A 14 0.86 15.99 3.50
C GLU A 14 1.52 16.35 4.84
N ASN A 15 0.81 16.10 5.95
CA ASN A 15 1.30 16.35 7.30
C ASN A 15 1.96 15.12 7.96
N LEU A 16 2.10 14.02 7.22
CA LEU A 16 2.68 12.80 7.76
C LEU A 16 4.15 13.04 8.09
N LYS A 17 4.50 12.87 9.37
CA LYS A 17 5.90 12.90 9.79
C LYS A 17 6.58 11.64 9.31
N PHE A 18 7.71 11.79 8.61
CA PHE A 18 8.54 10.70 8.18
C PHE A 18 9.86 10.74 8.96
N PHE A 19 10.17 9.65 9.66
CA PHE A 19 11.44 9.49 10.36
C PHE A 19 12.22 8.32 9.75
N ASP A 20 13.54 8.46 9.64
CA ASP A 20 14.40 7.46 9.01
C ASP A 20 14.31 6.07 9.69
N TRP A 21 14.03 6.04 10.99
CA TRP A 21 13.91 4.81 11.77
C TRP A 21 12.71 3.96 11.33
N TYR A 22 11.73 4.54 10.64
CA TYR A 22 10.62 3.80 10.04
C TYR A 22 11.09 2.75 9.03
N ILE A 23 12.14 3.08 8.28
CA ILE A 23 12.70 2.19 7.26
C ILE A 23 13.76 1.30 7.87
N ASN A 24 14.64 1.84 8.72
CA ASN A 24 15.71 1.07 9.34
C ASN A 24 15.92 1.44 10.83
N PRO A 25 15.14 0.84 11.75
CA PRO A 25 15.26 1.17 13.17
C PRO A 25 16.59 0.71 13.80
N PHE A 26 17.41 -0.09 13.11
CA PHE A 26 18.65 -0.63 13.62
C PHE A 26 19.88 0.25 13.33
N GLU A 27 19.82 1.11 12.33
CA GLU A 27 20.95 1.92 11.87
C GLU A 27 20.73 3.43 12.00
N THR A 28 19.49 3.87 12.23
CA THR A 28 19.16 5.30 12.37
C THR A 28 19.61 5.90 13.71
N GLU A 29 19.95 7.18 13.69
CA GLU A 29 20.13 8.01 14.88
C GLU A 29 18.79 8.63 15.32
N ASN A 30 18.45 8.47 16.61
CA ASN A 30 17.14 8.83 17.16
C ASN A 30 17.04 10.33 17.50
N VAL A 31 17.24 11.21 16.52
CA VAL A 31 17.24 12.66 16.74
C VAL A 31 15.81 13.20 16.75
N ASN A 32 15.46 14.04 17.73
CA ASN A 32 14.16 14.72 17.88
C ASN A 32 12.94 13.81 18.16
N LEU A 33 13.14 12.66 18.78
CA LEU A 33 12.04 11.78 19.22
C LEU A 33 11.69 12.02 20.69
N SER A 34 10.47 11.62 21.09
CA SER A 34 10.13 11.60 22.52
C SER A 34 11.01 10.59 23.27
N GLN A 35 11.17 10.77 24.57
CA GLN A 35 11.96 9.86 25.40
C GLN A 35 11.43 8.42 25.31
N GLU A 36 10.10 8.26 25.36
CA GLU A 36 9.45 6.95 25.29
C GLU A 36 9.74 6.21 23.97
N ILE A 37 9.67 6.90 22.83
CA ILE A 37 10.00 6.31 21.53
C ILE A 37 11.50 5.99 21.45
N THR A 38 12.35 6.87 21.97
CA THR A 38 13.80 6.68 21.99
C THR A 38 14.20 5.43 22.77
N GLU A 39 13.61 5.21 23.95
CA GLU A 39 13.86 4.02 24.78
C GLU A 39 13.38 2.74 24.09
N ASN A 40 12.19 2.77 23.47
CA ASN A 40 11.67 1.62 22.73
C ASN A 40 12.55 1.27 21.52
N LEU A 41 13.02 2.27 20.78
CA LEU A 41 13.95 2.07 19.67
C LEU A 41 15.30 1.53 20.15
N LEU A 42 15.79 1.98 21.31
CA LEU A 42 17.01 1.46 21.90
C LEU A 42 16.87 -0.03 22.22
N ASN A 43 15.76 -0.43 22.86
CA ASN A 43 15.46 -1.84 23.14
C ASN A 43 15.38 -2.67 21.85
N LEU A 44 14.71 -2.13 20.82
CA LEU A 44 14.62 -2.79 19.51
C LEU A 44 16.00 -2.94 18.85
N LYS A 45 16.88 -1.94 18.93
CA LYS A 45 18.22 -1.95 18.32
C LYS A 45 19.09 -3.10 18.84
N TYR A 46 18.88 -3.52 20.09
CA TYR A 46 19.58 -4.63 20.72
C TYR A 46 18.83 -5.98 20.63
N ASP A 47 17.66 -6.02 20.00
CA ASP A 47 16.92 -7.25 19.77
C ASP A 47 17.46 -7.96 18.52
N PHE A 48 18.34 -8.94 18.74
CA PHE A 48 18.99 -9.68 17.66
C PHE A 48 17.99 -10.48 16.81
N GLU A 49 16.97 -11.08 17.44
CA GLU A 49 15.95 -11.85 16.72
C GLU A 49 15.14 -10.93 15.79
N ALA A 50 14.72 -9.77 16.29
CA ALA A 50 14.04 -8.75 15.51
C ALA A 50 14.89 -8.32 14.30
N LYS A 51 16.20 -8.13 14.49
CA LYS A 51 17.13 -7.77 13.41
C LYS A 51 17.24 -8.84 12.33
N VAL A 52 17.30 -10.12 12.72
CA VAL A 52 17.30 -11.24 11.77
C VAL A 52 16.00 -11.28 10.96
N ILE A 53 14.85 -11.09 11.60
CA ILE A 53 13.55 -11.08 10.91
C ILE A 53 13.46 -9.88 9.97
N PHE A 54 13.90 -8.70 10.41
CA PHE A 54 13.95 -7.49 9.59
C PHE A 54 14.78 -7.70 8.32
N ASN A 55 16.00 -8.23 8.45
CA ASN A 55 16.88 -8.50 7.31
C ASN A 55 16.31 -9.54 6.34
N LYS A 56 15.49 -10.48 6.84
CA LYS A 56 14.90 -11.55 6.04
C LYS A 56 13.67 -11.11 5.23
N TYR A 57 12.80 -10.29 5.81
CA TYR A 57 11.49 -9.97 5.21
C TYR A 57 11.29 -8.48 4.89
N GLY A 58 12.23 -7.62 5.26
CA GLY A 58 12.15 -6.16 5.07
C GLY A 58 11.24 -5.45 6.07
N TYR A 59 11.27 -4.11 6.04
CA TYR A 59 10.64 -3.26 7.05
C TYR A 59 9.11 -3.41 7.12
N GLN A 60 8.42 -3.52 5.97
CA GLN A 60 6.95 -3.60 5.93
C GLN A 60 6.44 -4.84 6.67
N GLN A 61 6.97 -6.01 6.32
CA GLN A 61 6.58 -7.27 6.95
C GLN A 61 7.04 -7.33 8.41
N PHE A 62 8.22 -6.77 8.70
CA PHE A 62 8.75 -6.67 10.05
C PHE A 62 7.76 -5.95 10.99
N TRP A 63 7.34 -4.73 10.65
CA TRP A 63 6.44 -3.92 11.48
C TRP A 63 5.08 -4.58 11.67
N VAL A 64 4.48 -5.13 10.60
CA VAL A 64 3.18 -5.83 10.68
C VAL A 64 3.26 -7.05 11.60
N THR A 65 4.37 -7.79 11.55
CA THR A 65 4.59 -8.98 12.39
C THR A 65 4.85 -8.61 13.85
N HIS A 66 5.56 -7.50 14.08
CA HIS A 66 5.99 -7.06 15.41
C HIS A 66 5.08 -6.03 16.08
N ARG A 67 3.94 -5.68 15.46
CA ARG A 67 2.97 -4.71 15.99
C ARG A 67 2.57 -4.93 17.46
N LYS A 68 2.49 -6.19 17.89
CA LYS A 68 2.15 -6.55 19.28
C LYS A 68 3.34 -6.47 20.23
N LYS A 69 4.57 -6.67 19.73
CA LYS A 69 5.81 -6.64 20.52
C LYS A 69 6.27 -5.21 20.76
N TYR A 70 6.08 -4.31 19.78
CA TYR A 70 6.41 -2.89 19.88
C TYR A 70 5.20 -2.00 19.53
N PRO A 71 4.14 -1.99 20.37
CA PRO A 71 2.90 -1.28 20.06
C PRO A 71 3.11 0.25 19.95
N LEU A 72 3.99 0.82 20.77
CA LEU A 72 4.30 2.26 20.72
C LEU A 72 4.97 2.65 19.40
N LEU A 73 5.94 1.86 18.94
CA LEU A 73 6.60 2.09 17.65
C LEU A 73 5.64 1.84 16.47
N TRP A 74 4.75 0.85 16.61
CA TRP A 74 3.73 0.56 15.62
C TRP A 74 2.77 1.74 15.43
N ASN A 75 2.31 2.38 16.51
CA ASN A 75 1.39 3.53 16.42
C ASN A 75 1.98 4.71 15.63
N GLU A 76 3.29 4.90 15.67
CA GLU A 76 3.95 5.97 14.89
C GLU A 76 4.00 5.65 13.39
N ILE A 77 4.16 4.37 13.02
CA ILE A 77 4.39 3.95 11.62
C ILE A 77 3.15 3.36 10.93
N GLU A 78 2.11 2.98 11.65
CA GLU A 78 0.97 2.26 11.08
C GLU A 78 0.31 3.03 9.94
N THR A 79 0.14 4.34 10.10
CA THR A 79 -0.43 5.22 9.09
C THR A 79 0.43 5.23 7.83
N LEU A 80 1.77 5.25 7.95
CA LEU A 80 2.67 5.17 6.80
C LEU A 80 2.53 3.83 6.07
N ILE A 81 2.51 2.72 6.82
CA ILE A 81 2.41 1.36 6.26
C ILE A 81 1.06 1.14 5.56
N ILE A 82 -0.02 1.72 6.08
CA ILE A 82 -1.37 1.62 5.51
C ILE A 82 -1.57 2.60 4.36
N ALA A 83 -1.01 3.81 4.46
CA ALA A 83 -1.25 4.86 3.48
C ALA A 83 -0.49 4.67 2.17
N PHE A 84 0.71 4.07 2.19
CA PHE A 84 1.49 3.87 0.96
C PHE A 84 0.78 2.93 -0.05
N PRO A 85 0.19 1.81 0.38
CA PRO A 85 -0.68 1.02 -0.49
C PRO A 85 -1.95 1.77 -0.89
N SER A 86 -2.54 2.58 0.00
CA SER A 86 -3.82 3.24 -0.27
C SER A 86 -3.69 4.35 -1.32
N THR A 87 -2.64 5.18 -1.27
CA THR A 87 -2.39 6.23 -2.27
C THR A 87 -2.14 5.64 -3.64
N TYR A 88 -1.25 4.66 -3.74
CA TYR A 88 -0.97 3.96 -5.00
C TYR A 88 -2.23 3.32 -5.58
N LEU A 89 -3.05 2.66 -4.75
CA LEU A 89 -4.30 2.06 -5.18
C LEU A 89 -5.34 3.10 -5.61
N VAL A 90 -5.41 4.24 -4.93
CA VAL A 90 -6.31 5.35 -5.28
C VAL A 90 -5.89 5.99 -6.59
N GLU A 91 -4.60 6.33 -6.76
CA GLU A 91 -4.06 6.90 -8.01
C GLU A 91 -4.27 5.94 -9.19
N ARG A 92 -4.01 4.64 -8.99
CA ARG A 92 -4.31 3.63 -9.99
C ARG A 92 -5.79 3.51 -10.28
N GLY A 93 -6.64 3.58 -9.25
CA GLY A 93 -8.09 3.59 -9.37
C GLY A 93 -8.57 4.73 -10.25
N PHE A 94 -8.14 5.96 -9.95
CA PHE A 94 -8.44 7.14 -10.75
C PHE A 94 -7.91 7.04 -12.18
N SER A 95 -6.67 6.57 -12.36
CA SER A 95 -6.08 6.37 -13.68
C SER A 95 -6.86 5.33 -14.50
N ALA A 96 -7.30 4.23 -13.88
CA ALA A 96 -8.12 3.21 -14.52
C ALA A 96 -9.50 3.77 -14.92
N VAL A 97 -10.15 4.53 -14.03
CA VAL A 97 -11.42 5.21 -14.32
C VAL A 97 -11.27 6.18 -15.48
N SER A 98 -10.26 7.05 -15.45
CA SER A 98 -9.97 8.02 -16.50
C SER A 98 -9.74 7.33 -17.84
N ASN A 99 -8.96 6.24 -17.87
CA ASN A 99 -8.72 5.45 -19.07
C ASN A 99 -10.00 4.79 -19.61
N ILE A 100 -10.86 4.27 -18.73
CA ILE A 100 -12.16 3.67 -19.13
C ILE A 100 -13.06 4.74 -19.75
N LEU A 101 -13.16 5.92 -19.13
CA LEU A 101 -14.04 7.01 -19.59
C LEU A 101 -13.54 7.68 -20.89
N THR A 102 -12.23 7.80 -21.08
CA THR A 102 -11.67 8.61 -22.18
C THR A 102 -11.21 7.81 -23.40
N LYS A 103 -10.74 6.56 -23.21
CA LYS A 103 -10.04 5.81 -24.27
C LYS A 103 -10.71 4.52 -24.68
N LYS A 104 -11.48 3.87 -23.80
CA LYS A 104 -12.12 2.58 -24.13
C LYS A 104 -13.55 2.79 -24.61
N ARG A 105 -13.75 2.63 -25.92
CA ARG A 105 -15.03 2.64 -26.65
C ARG A 105 -16.17 1.99 -25.85
N ASN A 106 -17.04 2.80 -25.23
CA ASN A 106 -18.40 2.61 -24.68
C ASN A 106 -18.87 1.26 -24.05
N LYS A 107 -18.05 0.20 -23.99
CA LYS A 107 -18.45 -1.15 -23.56
C LYS A 107 -18.04 -1.49 -22.14
N LEU A 108 -17.06 -0.77 -21.58
CA LEU A 108 -16.64 -0.98 -20.19
C LEU A 108 -17.50 -0.13 -19.26
N GLN A 109 -18.01 -0.76 -18.21
CA GLN A 109 -18.93 -0.20 -17.24
C GLN A 109 -18.27 -0.26 -15.86
N ILE A 110 -17.95 0.92 -15.33
CA ILE A 110 -17.20 1.08 -14.06
C ILE A 110 -17.96 0.43 -12.90
N VAL A 111 -19.28 0.67 -12.82
CA VAL A 111 -20.10 0.32 -11.67
C VAL A 111 -20.75 -1.06 -11.82
N ASN A 112 -21.30 -1.36 -13.01
CA ASN A 112 -22.25 -2.46 -13.16
C ASN A 112 -21.62 -3.81 -13.55
N ARG A 113 -20.41 -3.82 -14.11
CA ARG A 113 -19.74 -5.06 -14.57
C ARG A 113 -18.49 -5.45 -13.79
N GLY A 114 -18.06 -4.62 -12.83
CA GLY A 114 -16.84 -4.87 -12.07
C GLY A 114 -15.55 -4.70 -12.89
N ASP A 115 -15.61 -4.00 -14.03
CA ASP A 115 -14.46 -3.79 -14.93
C ASP A 115 -13.32 -3.03 -14.24
N LEU A 116 -13.66 -2.07 -13.37
CA LEU A 116 -12.68 -1.36 -12.54
C LEU A 116 -11.97 -2.33 -11.59
N ARG A 117 -12.73 -3.21 -10.91
CA ARG A 117 -12.17 -4.23 -10.00
C ARG A 117 -11.23 -5.18 -10.73
N LEU A 118 -11.61 -5.65 -11.92
CA LEU A 118 -10.76 -6.47 -12.78
C LEU A 118 -9.47 -5.74 -13.17
N SER A 119 -9.56 -4.46 -13.56
CA SER A 119 -8.40 -3.65 -13.93
C SER A 119 -7.45 -3.36 -12.77
N LEU A 120 -7.94 -3.34 -11.54
CA LEU A 120 -7.13 -3.09 -10.35
C LEU A 120 -6.59 -4.36 -9.70
N SER A 121 -7.12 -5.52 -10.07
CA SER A 121 -6.71 -6.81 -9.54
C SER A 121 -5.29 -7.19 -9.98
N THR A 122 -4.56 -7.88 -9.10
CA THR A 122 -3.31 -8.58 -9.43
C THR A 122 -3.56 -10.02 -9.89
N ILE A 123 -4.82 -10.49 -9.85
CA ILE A 123 -5.20 -11.83 -10.30
C ILE A 123 -5.05 -11.90 -11.81
N GLU A 124 -4.20 -12.80 -12.28
CA GLU A 124 -4.04 -13.08 -13.70
C GLU A 124 -5.28 -13.79 -14.27
N ALA A 125 -5.69 -13.39 -15.47
CA ALA A 125 -6.80 -14.04 -16.15
C ALA A 125 -6.37 -15.44 -16.61
N ASP A 126 -7.16 -16.46 -16.28
CA ASP A 126 -6.98 -17.81 -16.83
C ASP A 126 -7.53 -17.87 -18.27
N ILE A 127 -6.72 -17.35 -19.20
CA ILE A 127 -7.07 -17.26 -20.63
C ILE A 127 -7.27 -18.65 -21.23
N LYS A 128 -6.52 -19.67 -20.78
CA LYS A 128 -6.65 -21.04 -21.27
C LYS A 128 -8.02 -21.63 -20.93
N ARG A 129 -8.47 -21.46 -19.68
CA ARG A 129 -9.82 -21.89 -19.29
C ARG A 129 -10.90 -21.12 -20.05
N LEU A 130 -10.74 -19.80 -20.19
CA LEU A 130 -11.70 -18.96 -20.90
C LEU A 130 -11.84 -19.35 -22.38
N THR A 131 -10.72 -19.55 -23.07
CA THR A 131 -10.70 -19.97 -24.48
C THR A 131 -11.30 -21.36 -24.67
N ASN A 132 -11.01 -22.31 -23.79
CA ASN A 132 -11.63 -23.66 -23.84
C ASN A 132 -13.15 -23.63 -23.59
N SER A 133 -13.64 -22.69 -22.78
CA SER A 133 -15.07 -22.52 -22.50
C SER A 133 -15.83 -21.73 -23.58
N HIS A 134 -15.12 -21.11 -24.52
CA HIS A 134 -15.73 -20.33 -25.58
C HIS A 134 -16.00 -21.23 -26.78
N GLN A 135 -17.27 -21.56 -27.04
CA GLN A 135 -17.65 -22.20 -28.31
C GLN A 135 -17.31 -21.26 -29.46
N ALA A 136 -16.48 -21.73 -30.40
CA ALA A 136 -16.33 -21.06 -31.68
C ALA A 136 -17.73 -20.99 -32.32
N GLN A 137 -18.30 -19.78 -32.40
CA GLN A 137 -19.49 -19.59 -33.22
C GLN A 137 -19.08 -19.95 -34.64
N GLY A 138 -19.67 -21.02 -35.16
CA GLY A 138 -19.43 -21.44 -36.53
C GLY A 138 -19.71 -20.26 -37.45
N SER A 139 -18.72 -19.93 -38.28
CA SER A 139 -18.89 -18.96 -39.36
C SER A 139 -20.00 -19.47 -40.29
N HIS A 140 -21.02 -18.65 -40.52
CA HIS A 140 -22.02 -18.83 -41.57
C HIS A 140 -21.58 -18.09 -42.84
#